data_AF-A0A949IMG6-F1
#
_entry.id   AF-A0A949IMG6-F1
#
_cell.length_a   1.000
_cell.length_b   1.000
_cell.length_c   1.000
_cell.angle_alpha   90.00
_cell.angle_beta   90.00
_cell.angle_gamma   90.00
#
_symmetry.space_group_name_H-M   'P 1'
#
loop_
_entity.id
_entity.type
_entity.pdbx_description
1 polymer ?
#
loop_
_entity_poly.entity_id
_entity_poly.type
_entity_poly.pdbx_seq_one_letter_code
_entity_poly.pdbx_strand_id
1 'polypeptide(L)'
;MPVNYTRPEGPALGDFSDILAYVRERLSVPVTIPQPFADAADTTIFRQAVSKGESLLPLRYQPPYVEILAGTLKLAEDQLTQIQTHTGWRKKARRQAVLDKLSEVFATLAAPIVQLSSRAHETELKAYLALASNLYQRFLSDPKIARLNRAEVAFPQLDPLGFFTEPTSNTEPGIWSPSHELPVALVSKPANQMNCLPLWVIDGHEVGGHGIYAHLAGFESEIAAALAKASELKTTSAAFNPKVKFINGHLIDLVAPATTLKELAVGEFYKHIVRAYSQELSADIAGVLNLGPMFVNGLIVYLAGRRRDQQLSHTSPLVEKQRLNAYPSDILRALVAIEALRHLDLKNGEKWRNLLHGRLLTACGGKLADHFSFVGEQGIFKITIPSEDIVALVPTIADALLNSKLPCLADRSLREVLTWSELDETLVETISHRLSKPDYQIDDLNDVEARHICAAALQAIERIVGTNRAKSLATRIHKNGLASLKSFYLEQCILCAITTYSKTKRGNNDLHLWDRPDLLKRLRNFNSSH
;
A
#
# COMPACT_ATOMS: atom_id res chain seq x y z
N MET A 1 -37.34 8.03 1.65
CA MET A 1 -38.02 6.80 2.07
C MET A 1 -36.96 5.81 2.52
N PRO A 2 -37.13 5.08 3.64
CA PRO A 2 -36.17 4.07 4.03
C PRO A 2 -36.28 2.89 3.05
N VAL A 3 -35.23 2.66 2.28
CA VAL A 3 -35.12 1.49 1.40
C VAL A 3 -34.99 0.27 2.32
N ASN A 4 -36.00 -0.59 2.30
CA ASN A 4 -36.04 -1.81 3.09
C ASN A 4 -35.10 -2.83 2.43
N TYR A 5 -33.81 -2.76 2.77
CA TYR A 5 -32.83 -3.75 2.32
C TYR A 5 -33.13 -5.07 3.03
N THR A 6 -33.71 -6.05 2.32
CA THR A 6 -33.63 -7.45 2.74
C THR A 6 -32.17 -7.76 3.02
N ARG A 7 -31.85 -8.05 4.29
CA ARG A 7 -30.48 -8.25 4.77
C ARG A 7 -29.80 -9.27 3.86
N PRO A 8 -28.72 -8.91 3.16
CA PRO A 8 -27.99 -9.89 2.38
C PRO A 8 -27.47 -11.00 3.29
N GLU A 9 -27.39 -12.21 2.74
CA GLU A 9 -26.73 -13.33 3.41
C GLU A 9 -25.31 -12.89 3.80
N GLY A 10 -24.96 -13.07 5.08
CA GLY A 10 -23.71 -12.58 5.68
C GLY A 10 -22.45 -13.11 4.98
N PRO A 11 -21.26 -12.95 5.57
CA PRO A 11 -20.01 -13.05 4.81
C PRO A 11 -19.84 -14.41 4.11
N ALA A 12 -19.33 -14.35 2.88
CA ALA A 12 -19.13 -15.49 2.00
C ALA A 12 -17.88 -15.26 1.12
N LEU A 13 -17.14 -16.34 0.88
CA LEU A 13 -16.03 -16.41 -0.07
C LEU A 13 -16.38 -17.47 -1.12
N GLY A 14 -16.07 -17.22 -2.38
CA GLY A 14 -16.23 -18.17 -3.47
C GLY A 14 -15.13 -19.23 -3.44
N ASP A 15 -15.09 -20.10 -4.45
CA ASP A 15 -14.03 -21.12 -4.56
C ASP A 15 -12.64 -20.47 -4.73
N PHE A 16 -11.61 -21.04 -4.08
CA PHE A 16 -10.27 -20.45 -4.09
C PHE A 16 -9.58 -20.57 -5.45
N SER A 17 -9.77 -21.71 -6.13
CA SER A 17 -9.18 -21.94 -7.44
C SER A 17 -9.83 -21.03 -8.49
N ASP A 18 -11.13 -20.78 -8.39
CA ASP A 18 -11.82 -19.86 -9.29
C ASP A 18 -11.37 -18.39 -9.12
N ILE A 19 -11.21 -17.90 -7.88
CA ILE A 19 -10.72 -16.53 -7.65
C ILE A 19 -9.26 -16.38 -8.09
N LEU A 20 -8.41 -17.39 -7.87
CA LEU A 20 -7.03 -17.39 -8.35
C LEU A 20 -6.97 -17.40 -9.88
N ALA A 21 -7.79 -18.22 -10.54
CA ALA A 21 -7.89 -18.26 -11.99
C ALA A 21 -8.30 -16.90 -12.56
N TYR A 22 -9.33 -16.27 -11.97
CA TYR A 22 -9.75 -14.91 -12.33
C TYR A 22 -8.60 -13.92 -12.19
N VAL A 23 -7.94 -13.87 -11.03
CA VAL A 23 -6.83 -12.94 -10.77
C VAL A 23 -5.69 -13.13 -11.78
N ARG A 24 -5.26 -14.38 -12.02
CA ARG A 24 -4.19 -14.67 -12.97
C ARG A 24 -4.58 -14.34 -14.41
N GLU A 25 -5.82 -14.57 -14.82
CA GLU A 25 -6.35 -14.14 -16.12
C GLU A 25 -6.26 -12.61 -16.25
N ARG A 26 -6.63 -11.85 -15.21
CA ARG A 26 -6.58 -10.38 -15.26
C ARG A 26 -5.14 -9.84 -15.26
N LEU A 27 -4.25 -10.43 -14.47
CA LEU A 27 -2.85 -10.02 -14.38
C LEU A 27 -2.01 -10.44 -15.60
N SER A 28 -2.48 -11.37 -16.43
CA SER A 28 -1.80 -11.76 -17.67
C SER A 28 -2.15 -10.86 -18.85
N VAL A 29 -3.18 -10.00 -18.73
CA VAL A 29 -3.54 -9.04 -19.77
C VAL A 29 -2.43 -8.00 -19.91
N PRO A 30 -1.76 -7.91 -21.08
CA PRO A 30 -0.72 -6.91 -21.28
C PRO A 30 -1.28 -5.49 -21.19
N VAL A 31 -0.54 -4.59 -20.55
CA VAL A 31 -0.86 -3.17 -20.45
C VAL A 31 0.37 -2.38 -20.82
N THR A 32 0.27 -1.57 -21.87
CA THR A 32 1.34 -0.66 -22.28
C THR A 32 1.16 0.68 -21.60
N ILE A 33 2.19 1.15 -20.89
CA ILE A 33 2.21 2.50 -20.33
C ILE A 33 3.01 3.45 -21.23
N PRO A 34 2.70 4.75 -21.27
CA PRO A 34 3.46 5.71 -22.07
C PRO A 34 4.90 5.84 -21.53
N GLN A 35 5.89 5.69 -22.41
CA GLN A 35 7.32 5.87 -22.14
C GLN A 35 7.92 6.97 -23.02
N PRO A 36 7.46 8.23 -22.89
CA PRO A 36 7.82 9.28 -23.84
C PRO A 36 9.29 9.71 -23.77
N PHE A 37 9.99 9.33 -22.70
CA PHE A 37 11.40 9.68 -22.49
C PHE A 37 12.37 8.63 -23.04
N ALA A 38 11.86 7.46 -23.46
CA ALA A 38 12.68 6.47 -24.15
C ALA A 38 13.25 7.10 -25.43
N ASP A 39 14.56 7.01 -25.60
CA ASP A 39 15.28 7.49 -26.79
C ASP A 39 15.11 9.00 -27.09
N ALA A 40 14.89 9.83 -26.06
CA ALA A 40 14.72 11.27 -26.23
C ALA A 40 15.95 11.93 -26.90
N ALA A 41 15.74 12.57 -28.06
CA ALA A 41 16.81 13.19 -28.83
C ALA A 41 17.22 14.60 -28.32
N ASP A 42 16.32 15.26 -27.59
CA ASP A 42 16.49 16.59 -27.02
C ASP A 42 15.62 16.82 -25.77
N THR A 43 15.63 18.05 -25.24
CA THR A 43 14.93 18.39 -23.99
C THR A 43 13.45 18.73 -24.16
N THR A 44 12.90 18.66 -25.38
CA THR A 44 11.54 19.12 -25.70
C THR A 44 10.48 18.31 -24.96
N ILE A 45 10.60 16.98 -24.96
CA ILE A 45 9.62 16.11 -24.30
C ILE A 45 9.60 16.30 -22.77
N PHE A 46 10.75 16.60 -22.18
CA PHE A 46 10.89 16.91 -20.76
C PHE A 46 10.24 18.26 -20.41
N ARG A 47 10.45 19.30 -21.24
CA ARG A 47 9.75 20.59 -21.10
C ARG A 47 8.24 20.43 -21.18
N GLN A 48 7.76 19.60 -22.11
CA GLN A 48 6.33 19.30 -22.24
C GLN A 48 5.78 18.63 -20.99
N ALA A 49 6.52 17.68 -20.39
CA ALA A 49 6.11 17.04 -19.15
C ALA A 49 6.04 18.03 -17.97
N VAL A 50 7.03 18.92 -17.81
CA VAL A 50 7.01 19.97 -16.78
C VAL A 50 5.80 20.89 -16.95
N SER A 51 5.59 21.41 -18.16
CA SER A 51 4.45 22.30 -18.46
C SER A 51 3.10 21.60 -18.27
N LYS A 52 3.00 20.31 -18.60
CA LYS A 52 1.82 19.50 -18.30
C LYS A 52 1.58 19.42 -16.80
N GLY A 53 2.62 19.24 -15.99
CA GLY A 53 2.52 19.23 -14.52
C GLY A 53 1.91 20.51 -13.96
N GLU A 54 2.29 21.67 -14.49
CA GLU A 54 1.71 22.97 -14.13
C GLU A 54 0.19 23.04 -14.38
N SER A 55 -0.27 22.42 -15.47
CA SER A 55 -1.68 22.44 -15.87
C SER A 55 -2.55 21.33 -15.25
N LEU A 56 -1.95 20.16 -14.96
CA LEU A 56 -2.69 18.96 -14.56
C LEU A 56 -2.73 18.76 -13.06
N LEU A 57 -1.73 19.24 -12.32
CA LEU A 57 -1.64 19.03 -10.88
C LEU A 57 -2.15 20.24 -10.08
N PRO A 58 -2.78 20.00 -8.92
CA PRO A 58 -3.18 21.08 -8.01
C PRO A 58 -2.01 21.99 -7.63
N LEU A 59 -2.29 23.28 -7.37
CA LEU A 59 -1.26 24.30 -7.10
C LEU A 59 -0.28 23.93 -5.98
N ARG A 60 -0.73 23.17 -4.98
CA ARG A 60 0.12 22.74 -3.86
C ARG A 60 1.24 21.77 -4.25
N TYR A 61 1.13 21.09 -5.40
CA TYR A 61 2.19 20.24 -5.94
C TYR A 61 3.21 21.03 -6.77
N GLN A 62 2.96 22.31 -7.06
CA GLN A 62 3.84 23.05 -7.95
C GLN A 62 5.24 23.25 -7.32
N PRO A 63 5.38 23.86 -6.13
CA PRO A 63 6.70 23.99 -5.51
C PRO A 63 7.36 22.66 -5.10
N PRO A 64 6.69 21.74 -4.38
CA PRO A 64 7.35 20.55 -3.85
C PRO A 64 7.51 19.41 -4.85
N TYR A 65 7.14 19.59 -6.12
CA TYR A 65 7.25 18.52 -7.11
C TYR A 65 7.51 19.04 -8.53
N VAL A 66 6.67 19.92 -9.07
CA VAL A 66 6.83 20.38 -10.46
C VAL A 66 8.08 21.26 -10.62
N GLU A 67 8.36 22.15 -9.66
CA GLU A 67 9.58 22.96 -9.66
C GLU A 67 10.86 22.11 -9.53
N ILE A 68 10.79 20.95 -8.88
CA ILE A 68 11.91 20.00 -8.77
C ILE A 68 12.22 19.38 -10.14
N LEU A 69 11.18 18.99 -10.89
CA LEU A 69 11.34 18.54 -12.27
C LEU A 69 11.89 19.66 -13.16
N ALA A 70 11.39 20.88 -13.01
CA ALA A 70 11.87 22.04 -13.74
C ALA A 70 13.34 22.36 -13.45
N GLY A 71 13.74 22.32 -12.17
CA GLY A 71 15.13 22.52 -11.75
C GLY A 71 16.07 21.42 -12.27
N THR A 72 15.64 20.16 -12.21
CA THR A 72 16.39 19.02 -12.76
C THR A 72 16.60 19.19 -14.27
N LEU A 73 15.55 19.58 -14.99
CA LEU A 73 15.61 19.87 -16.42
C LEU A 73 16.57 21.03 -16.72
N LYS A 74 16.51 22.11 -15.94
CA LYS A 74 17.37 23.28 -16.10
C LYS A 74 18.84 22.93 -15.95
N LEU A 75 19.19 22.14 -14.93
CA LEU A 75 20.56 21.65 -14.72
C LEU A 75 21.06 20.83 -15.92
N ALA A 76 20.22 19.97 -16.49
CA ALA A 76 20.56 19.20 -17.68
C ALA A 76 20.74 20.10 -18.92
N GLU A 77 19.87 21.11 -19.11
CA GLU A 77 19.99 22.08 -20.20
C GLU A 77 21.27 22.92 -20.11
N ASP A 78 21.68 23.31 -18.91
CA ASP A 78 22.92 24.06 -18.69
C ASP A 78 24.15 23.19 -19.01
N GLN A 79 24.15 21.91 -18.60
CA GLN A 79 25.20 20.95 -18.97
C GLN A 79 25.26 20.73 -20.49
N LEU A 80 24.10 20.58 -21.14
CA LEU A 80 24.02 20.42 -22.60
C LEU A 80 24.57 21.64 -23.32
N THR A 81 24.30 22.85 -22.81
CA THR A 81 24.82 24.11 -23.35
C THR A 81 26.35 24.18 -23.23
N GLN A 82 26.91 23.81 -22.07
CA GLN A 82 28.36 23.74 -21.87
C GLN A 82 29.02 22.74 -22.84
N ILE A 83 28.38 21.59 -23.09
CA ILE A 83 28.87 20.58 -24.03
C ILE A 83 28.89 21.09 -25.48
N GLN A 84 28.06 22.07 -25.87
CA GLN A 84 28.03 22.60 -27.23
C GLN A 84 29.38 23.18 -27.68
N THR A 85 30.20 23.65 -26.73
CA THR A 85 31.54 24.23 -26.97
C THR A 85 32.59 23.19 -27.38
N HIS A 86 32.32 21.89 -27.24
CA HIS A 86 33.22 20.81 -27.65
C HIS A 86 32.98 20.35 -29.10
N THR A 87 34.01 19.78 -29.75
CA THR A 87 33.95 19.23 -31.12
C THR A 87 34.14 17.70 -31.15
N GLY A 88 33.63 17.05 -32.20
CA GLY A 88 33.87 15.62 -32.48
C GLY A 88 32.97 14.61 -31.72
N TRP A 89 33.30 13.33 -31.84
CA TRP A 89 32.50 12.20 -31.32
C TRP A 89 32.26 12.23 -29.79
N ARG A 90 33.22 12.78 -29.03
CA ARG A 90 33.11 12.94 -27.56
C ARG A 90 31.95 13.85 -27.16
N LYS A 91 31.62 14.85 -27.98
CA LYS A 91 30.44 15.73 -27.78
C LYS A 91 29.16 14.91 -27.83
N LYS A 92 29.01 14.08 -28.86
CA LYS A 92 27.81 13.24 -29.07
C LYS A 92 27.62 12.27 -27.90
N ALA A 93 28.69 11.60 -27.48
CA ALA A 93 28.66 10.68 -26.35
C ALA A 93 28.27 11.37 -25.03
N ARG A 94 28.86 12.54 -24.73
CA ARG A 94 28.52 13.31 -23.52
C ARG A 94 27.09 13.83 -23.52
N ARG A 95 26.63 14.33 -24.68
CA ARG A 95 25.22 14.76 -24.85
C ARG A 95 24.27 13.60 -24.60
N GLN A 96 24.55 12.44 -25.19
CA GLN A 96 23.71 11.25 -25.00
C GLN A 96 23.68 10.84 -23.52
N ALA A 97 24.82 10.81 -22.85
CA ALA A 97 24.87 10.48 -21.42
C ALA A 97 24.03 11.41 -20.53
N VAL A 98 23.98 12.72 -20.85
CA VAL A 98 23.10 13.66 -20.12
C VAL A 98 21.63 13.37 -20.39
N LEU A 99 21.26 13.12 -21.65
CA LEU A 99 19.88 12.78 -22.02
C LEU A 99 19.44 11.44 -21.43
N ASP A 100 20.29 10.42 -21.45
CA ASP A 100 20.01 9.10 -20.86
C ASP A 100 19.75 9.23 -19.36
N LYS A 101 20.59 9.99 -18.64
CA LYS A 101 20.39 10.26 -17.21
C LYS A 101 19.11 11.05 -16.95
N LEU A 102 18.79 12.02 -17.80
CA LEU A 102 17.54 12.78 -17.68
C LEU A 102 16.32 11.89 -17.95
N SER A 103 16.39 11.01 -18.94
CA SER A 103 15.37 10.00 -19.25
C SER A 103 15.14 9.05 -18.09
N GLU A 104 16.19 8.53 -17.46
CA GLU A 104 16.10 7.66 -16.28
C GLU A 104 15.35 8.34 -15.12
N VAL A 105 15.73 9.58 -14.79
CA VAL A 105 15.09 10.35 -13.72
C VAL A 105 13.63 10.65 -14.04
N PHE A 106 13.34 11.14 -15.26
CA PHE A 106 11.97 11.51 -15.65
C PHE A 106 11.06 10.30 -15.87
N ALA A 107 11.59 9.13 -16.25
CA ALA A 107 10.81 7.91 -16.40
C ALA A 107 10.07 7.52 -15.11
N THR A 108 10.65 7.84 -13.95
CA THR A 108 9.99 7.64 -12.64
C THR A 108 9.32 8.92 -12.17
N LEU A 109 10.08 10.02 -12.08
CA LEU A 109 9.59 11.22 -11.42
C LEU A 109 8.49 11.93 -12.19
N ALA A 110 8.41 11.84 -13.52
CA ALA A 110 7.35 12.47 -14.30
C ALA A 110 6.24 11.49 -14.70
N ALA A 111 6.31 10.21 -14.30
CA ALA A 111 5.32 9.20 -14.66
C ALA A 111 3.88 9.55 -14.27
N PRO A 112 3.59 10.10 -13.07
CA PRO A 112 2.24 10.56 -12.73
C PRO A 112 1.69 11.59 -13.72
N ILE A 113 2.50 12.58 -14.12
CA ILE A 113 2.10 13.63 -15.07
C ILE A 113 1.88 13.05 -16.46
N VAL A 114 2.81 12.22 -16.94
CA VAL A 114 2.74 11.58 -18.25
C VAL A 114 1.46 10.74 -18.36
N GLN A 115 1.18 9.92 -17.35
CA GLN A 115 0.01 9.05 -17.37
C GLN A 115 -1.30 9.84 -17.17
N LEU A 116 -1.32 10.91 -16.37
CA LEU A 116 -2.48 11.82 -16.27
C LEU A 116 -2.77 12.51 -17.60
N SER A 117 -1.73 12.80 -18.39
CA SER A 117 -1.87 13.41 -19.70
C SER A 117 -2.33 12.42 -20.78
N SER A 118 -2.27 11.11 -20.52
CA SER A 118 -2.64 10.05 -21.44
C SER A 118 -4.11 9.72 -21.37
N ARG A 119 -4.83 9.88 -22.49
CA ARG A 119 -6.25 9.50 -22.58
C ARG A 119 -6.52 8.01 -22.33
N ALA A 120 -5.53 7.15 -22.58
CA ALA A 120 -5.71 5.70 -22.48
C ALA A 120 -5.89 5.21 -21.04
N HIS A 121 -5.22 5.85 -20.08
CA HIS A 121 -5.13 5.38 -18.69
C HIS A 121 -5.56 6.42 -17.65
N GLU A 122 -6.10 7.55 -18.11
CA GLU A 122 -6.51 8.65 -17.23
C GLU A 122 -7.53 8.20 -16.19
N THR A 123 -8.44 7.30 -16.56
CA THR A 123 -9.50 6.81 -15.66
C THR A 123 -8.92 5.97 -14.52
N GLU A 124 -8.08 5.01 -14.86
CA GLU A 124 -7.41 4.09 -13.95
C GLU A 124 -6.48 4.87 -13.02
N LEU A 125 -5.75 5.84 -13.55
CA LEU A 125 -4.84 6.66 -12.74
C LEU A 125 -5.60 7.57 -11.77
N LYS A 126 -6.65 8.26 -12.21
CA LYS A 126 -7.48 9.07 -11.32
C LYS A 126 -8.15 8.22 -10.24
N ALA A 127 -8.66 7.04 -10.61
CA ALA A 127 -9.20 6.09 -9.66
C ALA A 127 -8.15 5.65 -8.63
N TYR A 128 -6.92 5.38 -9.07
CA TYR A 128 -5.84 4.97 -8.18
C TYR A 128 -5.40 6.10 -7.25
N LEU A 129 -5.28 7.33 -7.77
CA LEU A 129 -4.99 8.53 -6.97
C LEU A 129 -6.07 8.79 -5.90
N ALA A 130 -7.35 8.53 -6.19
CA ALA A 130 -8.41 8.62 -5.19
C ALA A 130 -8.23 7.60 -4.06
N LEU A 131 -7.91 6.34 -4.39
CA LEU A 131 -7.63 5.32 -3.39
C LEU A 131 -6.40 5.69 -2.55
N ALA A 132 -5.30 6.06 -3.21
CA ALA A 132 -4.04 6.37 -2.54
C ALA A 132 -4.21 7.56 -1.59
N SER A 133 -4.82 8.66 -2.07
CA SER A 133 -5.16 9.82 -1.24
C SER A 133 -6.06 9.43 -0.05
N ASN A 134 -7.11 8.63 -0.27
CA ASN A 134 -8.00 8.19 0.81
C ASN A 134 -7.25 7.39 1.87
N LEU A 135 -6.51 6.33 1.50
CA LEU A 135 -5.75 5.51 2.46
C LEU A 135 -4.75 6.35 3.26
N TYR A 136 -4.09 7.28 2.60
CA TYR A 136 -3.05 8.11 3.20
C TYR A 136 -3.59 9.18 4.15
N GLN A 137 -4.69 9.86 3.75
CA GLN A 137 -5.32 10.90 4.57
C GLN A 137 -6.00 10.34 5.81
N ARG A 138 -6.28 9.03 5.89
CA ARG A 138 -6.83 8.40 7.11
C ARG A 138 -5.92 8.63 8.30
N PHE A 139 -4.64 8.59 8.02
CA PHE A 139 -3.59 8.75 9.00
C PHE A 139 -3.22 10.23 9.20
N LEU A 140 -2.95 10.96 8.10
CA LEU A 140 -2.46 12.34 8.18
C LEU A 140 -3.47 13.36 8.66
N SER A 141 -4.77 13.10 8.49
CA SER A 141 -5.83 14.03 8.93
C SER A 141 -6.09 14.00 10.43
N ASP A 142 -5.43 13.11 11.19
CA ASP A 142 -5.55 13.08 12.65
C ASP A 142 -4.86 14.33 13.26
N PRO A 143 -5.61 15.18 14.00
CA PRO A 143 -5.08 16.46 14.48
C PRO A 143 -4.01 16.31 15.56
N LYS A 144 -4.01 15.22 16.34
CA LYS A 144 -2.99 14.98 17.37
C LYS A 144 -1.68 14.58 16.71
N ILE A 145 -1.74 13.69 15.72
CA ILE A 145 -0.57 13.27 14.94
C ILE A 145 -0.03 14.44 14.12
N ALA A 146 -0.91 15.18 13.44
CA ALA A 146 -0.52 16.37 12.69
C ALA A 146 0.16 17.42 13.58
N ARG A 147 -0.23 17.54 14.86
CA ARG A 147 0.43 18.46 15.81
C ARG A 147 1.82 17.97 16.22
N LEU A 148 2.01 16.67 16.44
CA LEU A 148 3.33 16.09 16.76
C LEU A 148 4.28 16.23 15.57
N ASN A 149 3.82 15.87 14.37
CA ASN A 149 4.68 15.85 13.17
C ASN A 149 5.08 17.24 12.69
N ARG A 150 4.29 18.29 12.97
CA ARG A 150 4.66 19.68 12.61
C ARG A 150 5.98 20.14 13.23
N ALA A 151 6.41 19.54 14.33
CA ALA A 151 7.66 19.88 15.00
C ALA A 151 8.89 19.21 14.36
N GLU A 152 8.71 18.10 13.64
CA GLU A 152 9.83 17.24 13.20
C GLU A 152 9.87 16.99 11.67
N VAL A 153 8.73 17.05 10.97
CA VAL A 153 8.65 16.75 9.53
C VAL A 153 8.61 18.06 8.73
N ALA A 154 9.68 18.31 7.96
CA ALA A 154 9.87 19.52 7.17
C ALA A 154 9.08 19.56 5.84
N PHE A 155 8.29 18.53 5.54
CA PHE A 155 7.63 18.37 4.24
C PHE A 155 6.17 18.82 4.26
N PRO A 156 5.65 19.42 3.17
CA PRO A 156 4.23 19.69 3.05
C PRO A 156 3.46 18.36 3.10
N GLN A 157 2.37 18.31 3.88
CA GLN A 157 1.50 17.13 3.96
C GLN A 157 0.69 16.96 2.67
N LEU A 158 1.32 16.48 1.59
CA LEU A 158 0.72 16.22 0.29
C LEU A 158 0.24 14.78 0.17
N ASP A 159 -0.84 14.57 -0.58
CA ASP A 159 -1.25 13.21 -0.93
C ASP A 159 -0.21 12.59 -1.87
N PRO A 160 0.03 11.27 -1.79
CA PRO A 160 0.97 10.61 -2.68
C PRO A 160 0.52 10.73 -4.14
N LEU A 161 1.49 10.88 -5.04
CA LEU A 161 1.23 10.75 -6.47
C LEU A 161 1.43 9.30 -6.88
N GLY A 162 0.33 8.66 -7.26
CA GLY A 162 0.28 7.32 -7.83
C GLY A 162 0.70 7.31 -9.30
N PHE A 163 1.28 6.21 -9.76
CA PHE A 163 1.50 5.89 -11.17
C PHE A 163 1.63 4.38 -11.37
N PHE A 164 1.60 3.95 -12.63
CA PHE A 164 1.79 2.55 -12.98
C PHE A 164 3.17 2.28 -13.62
N THR A 165 3.74 1.12 -13.35
CA THR A 165 5.07 0.71 -13.84
C THR A 165 4.95 -0.50 -14.78
N GLU A 166 5.93 -0.69 -15.65
CA GLU A 166 5.95 -1.87 -16.52
C GLU A 166 6.02 -3.15 -15.68
N PRO A 167 5.16 -4.14 -15.98
CA PRO A 167 5.17 -5.39 -15.24
C PRO A 167 6.39 -6.21 -15.66
N THR A 168 7.31 -6.43 -14.73
CA THR A 168 8.35 -7.45 -14.78
C THR A 168 7.96 -8.62 -13.90
N SER A 169 8.68 -9.74 -13.94
CA SER A 169 8.40 -10.90 -13.06
C SER A 169 8.47 -10.55 -11.56
N ASN A 170 9.15 -9.45 -11.21
CA ASN A 170 9.40 -9.03 -9.84
C ASN A 170 8.83 -7.63 -9.53
N THR A 171 8.07 -7.00 -10.44
CA THR A 171 7.50 -5.68 -10.15
C THR A 171 6.40 -5.83 -9.11
N GLU A 172 6.59 -5.23 -7.95
CA GLU A 172 5.62 -5.15 -6.86
C GLU A 172 5.08 -3.71 -6.78
N PRO A 173 3.90 -3.50 -6.19
CA PRO A 173 3.55 -2.19 -5.66
C PRO A 173 4.68 -1.66 -4.76
N GLY A 174 4.89 -0.36 -4.74
CA GLY A 174 5.94 0.21 -3.92
C GLY A 174 5.77 1.69 -3.70
N ILE A 175 6.33 2.19 -2.60
CA ILE A 175 6.28 3.60 -2.22
C ILE A 175 7.69 4.18 -2.11
N TRP A 176 7.88 5.37 -2.70
CA TRP A 176 9.00 6.24 -2.40
C TRP A 176 8.54 7.26 -1.37
N SER A 177 9.08 7.14 -0.16
CA SER A 177 8.87 8.09 0.93
C SER A 177 9.33 9.49 0.52
N PRO A 178 8.69 10.56 1.02
CA PRO A 178 9.15 11.91 0.75
C PRO A 178 10.51 12.15 1.40
N SER A 179 11.32 12.98 0.75
CA SER A 179 12.65 13.38 1.21
C SER A 179 12.83 14.90 1.04
N HIS A 180 13.98 15.42 1.46
CA HIS A 180 14.35 16.82 1.25
C HIS A 180 14.45 17.18 -0.24
N GLU A 181 14.85 16.22 -1.06
CA GLU A 181 15.00 16.36 -2.51
C GLU A 181 13.69 16.11 -3.26
N LEU A 182 12.75 15.38 -2.67
CA LEU A 182 11.42 15.13 -3.24
C LEU A 182 10.38 15.13 -2.10
N PRO A 183 9.83 16.30 -1.72
CA PRO A 183 8.89 16.44 -0.60
C PRO A 183 7.48 15.90 -0.87
N VAL A 184 7.34 14.92 -1.76
CA VAL A 184 6.10 14.25 -2.14
C VAL A 184 6.34 12.76 -2.22
N ALA A 185 5.48 11.97 -1.57
CA ALA A 185 5.53 10.53 -1.73
C ALA A 185 5.06 10.12 -3.14
N LEU A 186 5.78 9.20 -3.76
CA LEU A 186 5.34 8.57 -5.02
C LEU A 186 4.94 7.12 -4.74
N VAL A 187 3.87 6.64 -5.37
CA VAL A 187 3.46 5.25 -5.22
C VAL A 187 3.32 4.60 -6.59
N SER A 188 4.05 3.52 -6.81
CA SER A 188 3.96 2.72 -8.03
C SER A 188 3.04 1.52 -7.87
N LYS A 189 2.46 1.10 -8.99
CA LYS A 189 1.73 -0.16 -9.11
C LYS A 189 2.06 -0.84 -10.44
N PRO A 190 2.25 -2.17 -10.49
CA PRO A 190 2.39 -2.87 -11.76
C PRO A 190 1.21 -2.61 -12.70
N ALA A 191 1.47 -2.24 -13.96
CA ALA A 191 0.42 -1.84 -14.90
C ALA A 191 -0.60 -2.95 -15.21
N ASN A 192 -0.21 -4.22 -15.11
CA ASN A 192 -1.14 -5.34 -15.25
C ASN A 192 -2.23 -5.38 -14.15
N GLN A 193 -2.01 -4.71 -13.01
CA GLN A 193 -3.03 -4.53 -11.98
C GLN A 193 -4.07 -3.46 -12.33
N MET A 194 -3.84 -2.61 -13.35
CA MET A 194 -4.87 -1.67 -13.83
C MET A 194 -6.19 -2.37 -14.13
N ASN A 195 -6.11 -3.59 -14.67
CA ASN A 195 -7.25 -4.39 -15.08
C ASN A 195 -7.88 -5.21 -13.94
N CYS A 196 -7.39 -5.10 -12.71
CA CYS A 196 -7.79 -5.94 -11.59
C CYS A 196 -8.04 -5.11 -10.32
N LEU A 197 -9.02 -4.20 -10.38
CA LEU A 197 -9.48 -3.42 -9.23
C LEU A 197 -9.69 -4.24 -7.93
N PRO A 198 -10.23 -5.48 -7.97
CA PRO A 198 -10.34 -6.33 -6.77
C PRO A 198 -9.03 -6.53 -6.00
N LEU A 199 -7.88 -6.52 -6.69
CA LEU A 199 -6.58 -6.67 -6.03
C LEU A 199 -6.05 -5.37 -5.44
N TRP A 200 -6.64 -4.21 -5.73
CA TRP A 200 -6.17 -2.93 -5.17
C TRP A 200 -6.38 -2.85 -3.65
N VAL A 201 -7.09 -3.81 -3.05
CA VAL A 201 -7.10 -3.95 -1.58
C VAL A 201 -5.70 -4.15 -1.01
N ILE A 202 -4.74 -4.69 -1.76
CA ILE A 202 -3.36 -4.85 -1.26
C ILE A 202 -2.64 -3.50 -1.07
N ASP A 203 -3.16 -2.41 -1.64
CA ASP A 203 -2.59 -1.06 -1.44
C ASP A 203 -2.73 -0.55 -0.02
N GLY A 204 -3.56 -1.21 0.81
CA GLY A 204 -3.55 -1.01 2.25
C GLY A 204 -2.16 -1.25 2.87
N HIS A 205 -1.35 -2.13 2.27
CA HIS A 205 0.01 -2.44 2.71
C HIS A 205 1.00 -1.32 2.33
N GLU A 206 1.09 -0.98 1.03
CA GLU A 206 2.03 0.05 0.57
C GLU A 206 1.63 1.46 1.02
N VAL A 207 0.41 1.89 0.64
CA VAL A 207 -0.03 3.27 0.87
C VAL A 207 -0.49 3.47 2.30
N GLY A 208 -1.28 2.52 2.82
CA GLY A 208 -1.80 2.58 4.17
C GLY A 208 -0.78 2.22 5.25
N GLY A 209 0.20 1.37 4.92
CA GLY A 209 1.22 0.86 5.85
C GLY A 209 2.55 1.56 5.71
N HIS A 210 3.32 1.26 4.65
CA HIS A 210 4.62 1.88 4.40
C HIS A 210 4.54 3.41 4.27
N GLY A 211 3.41 3.96 3.82
CA GLY A 211 3.14 5.41 3.84
C GLY A 211 3.18 6.06 5.24
N ILE A 212 2.82 5.34 6.30
CA ILE A 212 2.89 5.84 7.68
C ILE A 212 4.35 6.05 8.11
N TYR A 213 5.21 5.08 7.81
CA TYR A 213 6.65 5.13 8.13
C TYR A 213 7.33 6.37 7.57
N ALA A 214 6.89 6.78 6.39
CA ALA A 214 7.41 7.93 5.69
C ALA A 214 7.11 9.28 6.40
N HIS A 215 6.15 9.31 7.33
CA HIS A 215 5.63 10.54 7.95
C HIS A 215 5.77 10.60 9.46
N LEU A 216 6.02 9.46 10.11
CA LEU A 216 6.20 9.39 11.54
C LEU A 216 7.63 9.06 11.90
N ALA A 217 8.34 10.10 12.34
CA ALA A 217 9.62 9.91 12.99
C ALA A 217 9.45 8.93 14.16
N GLY A 218 10.30 7.90 14.21
CA GLY A 218 10.32 6.92 15.30
C GLY A 218 9.33 5.75 15.18
N PHE A 219 8.36 5.76 14.26
CA PHE A 219 7.35 4.68 14.20
C PHE A 219 7.97 3.29 14.02
N GLU A 220 8.97 3.16 13.15
CA GLU A 220 9.68 1.90 12.93
C GLU A 220 10.37 1.36 14.18
N SER A 221 11.15 2.20 14.86
CA SER A 221 11.90 1.78 16.02
C SER A 221 10.98 1.48 17.19
N GLU A 222 9.91 2.26 17.35
CA GLU A 222 8.90 2.08 18.40
C GLU A 222 8.07 0.80 18.20
N ILE A 223 7.60 0.50 16.98
CA ILE A 223 6.86 -0.72 16.71
C ILE A 223 7.74 -1.96 16.84
N ALA A 224 8.99 -1.90 16.36
CA ALA A 224 9.96 -2.98 16.54
C ALA A 224 10.27 -3.23 18.03
N ALA A 225 10.37 -2.17 18.84
CA ALA A 225 10.57 -2.29 20.28
C ALA A 225 9.34 -2.89 20.99
N ALA A 226 8.13 -2.48 20.60
CA ALA A 226 6.89 -3.03 21.14
C ALA A 226 6.76 -4.54 20.85
N LEU A 227 7.03 -4.95 19.61
CA LEU A 227 7.05 -6.36 19.21
C LEU A 227 8.09 -7.17 19.96
N ALA A 228 9.32 -6.64 20.10
CA ALA A 228 10.39 -7.32 20.84
C ALA A 228 9.98 -7.56 22.30
N LYS A 229 9.42 -6.54 22.95
CA LYS A 229 8.94 -6.63 24.33
C LYS A 229 7.82 -7.65 24.49
N ALA A 230 6.85 -7.66 23.57
CA ALA A 230 5.74 -8.61 23.59
C ALA A 230 6.24 -10.06 23.39
N SER A 231 7.17 -10.27 22.45
CA SER A 231 7.80 -11.57 22.23
C SER A 231 8.62 -12.03 23.44
N GLU A 232 9.33 -11.13 24.12
CA GLU A 232 10.08 -11.44 25.34
C GLU A 232 9.17 -11.96 26.45
N LEU A 233 8.06 -11.26 26.71
CA LEU A 233 7.08 -11.66 27.73
C LEU A 233 6.47 -13.03 27.41
N LYS A 234 6.20 -13.31 26.13
CA LYS A 234 5.66 -14.61 25.71
C LYS A 234 6.70 -15.72 25.84
N THR A 235 7.93 -15.48 25.39
CA THR A 235 8.99 -16.49 25.35
C THR A 235 9.57 -16.84 26.71
N THR A 236 9.43 -15.94 27.69
CA THR A 236 9.81 -16.20 29.09
C THR A 236 8.68 -16.83 29.91
N SER A 237 7.47 -16.94 29.35
CA SER A 237 6.35 -17.58 30.04
C SER A 237 6.52 -19.10 30.10
N ALA A 238 6.19 -19.70 31.25
CA ALA A 238 6.30 -21.16 31.44
C ALA A 238 5.42 -21.98 30.47
N ALA A 239 4.41 -21.35 29.85
CA ALA A 239 3.52 -21.97 28.88
C ALA A 239 4.09 -22.03 27.46
N PHE A 240 5.18 -21.30 27.16
CA PHE A 240 5.81 -21.29 25.84
C PHE A 240 7.12 -22.08 25.90
N ASN A 241 7.14 -23.25 25.27
CA ASN A 241 8.31 -24.14 25.22
C ASN A 241 8.80 -24.27 23.76
N PRO A 242 9.62 -23.32 23.27
CA PRO A 242 10.00 -23.27 21.87
C PRO A 242 10.91 -24.42 21.46
N LYS A 243 10.69 -24.95 20.27
CA LYS A 243 11.35 -26.15 19.72
C LYS A 243 12.08 -25.85 18.41
N VAL A 244 12.91 -24.80 18.40
CA VAL A 244 13.70 -24.42 17.21
C VAL A 244 14.70 -25.53 16.86
N LYS A 245 14.69 -25.98 15.59
CA LYS A 245 15.61 -27.00 15.08
C LYS A 245 16.63 -26.39 14.12
N PHE A 246 17.90 -26.75 14.36
CA PHE A 246 19.02 -26.35 13.53
C PHE A 246 19.27 -27.35 12.41
N ILE A 247 19.53 -26.82 11.21
CA ILE A 247 19.93 -27.63 10.06
C ILE A 247 21.39 -27.34 9.72
N ASN A 248 21.78 -26.06 9.61
CA ASN A 248 23.17 -25.65 9.29
C ASN A 248 23.51 -24.27 9.89
N GLY A 249 24.59 -24.15 10.68
CA GLY A 249 25.08 -22.88 11.27
C GLY A 249 24.59 -22.59 12.70
N HIS A 250 24.89 -21.40 13.23
CA HIS A 250 24.46 -20.95 14.56
C HIS A 250 23.41 -19.82 14.48
N LEU A 251 22.54 -19.67 15.50
CA LEU A 251 21.55 -18.58 15.56
C LEU A 251 22.17 -17.19 15.42
N ILE A 252 23.35 -17.01 16.04
CA ILE A 252 24.03 -15.72 16.07
C ILE A 252 24.40 -15.24 14.67
N ASP A 253 24.66 -16.18 13.74
CA ASP A 253 25.02 -15.88 12.35
C ASP A 253 23.86 -15.21 11.59
N LEU A 254 22.60 -15.46 12.01
CA LEU A 254 21.42 -14.88 11.36
C LEU A 254 21.11 -13.46 11.83
N VAL A 255 21.71 -13.03 12.93
CA VAL A 255 21.23 -11.88 13.70
C VAL A 255 22.29 -10.79 13.88
N ALA A 256 23.56 -11.14 14.03
CA ALA A 256 24.62 -10.17 14.36
C ALA A 256 25.84 -10.28 13.41
N PRO A 257 26.50 -9.17 13.06
CA PRO A 257 27.85 -9.21 12.52
C PRO A 257 28.84 -9.57 13.64
N ALA A 258 29.57 -10.68 13.49
CA ALA A 258 30.84 -10.94 14.19
C ALA A 258 30.89 -10.52 15.67
N THR A 259 29.97 -11.03 16.50
CA THR A 259 30.02 -10.86 17.95
C THR A 259 30.85 -11.95 18.63
N THR A 260 31.45 -11.66 19.79
CA THR A 260 32.14 -12.65 20.65
C THR A 260 31.20 -13.60 21.39
N LEU A 261 29.88 -13.42 21.26
CA LEU A 261 28.87 -14.31 21.83
C LEU A 261 28.92 -15.66 21.11
N LYS A 262 29.12 -16.73 21.88
CA LYS A 262 29.16 -18.10 21.35
C LYS A 262 27.78 -18.67 21.04
N GLU A 263 26.73 -18.21 21.73
CA GLU A 263 25.36 -18.71 21.59
C GLU A 263 24.32 -17.60 21.80
N LEU A 264 23.22 -17.67 21.05
CA LEU A 264 22.03 -16.82 21.21
C LEU A 264 20.92 -17.69 21.83
N ALA A 265 20.29 -17.20 22.91
CA ALA A 265 19.15 -17.92 23.50
C ALA A 265 17.96 -17.96 22.52
N VAL A 266 17.18 -19.04 22.55
CA VAL A 266 16.02 -19.21 21.66
C VAL A 266 15.00 -18.07 21.81
N GLY A 267 14.73 -17.62 23.04
CA GLY A 267 13.85 -16.46 23.29
C GLY A 267 14.35 -15.18 22.64
N GLU A 268 15.67 -14.92 22.69
CA GLU A 268 16.28 -13.78 22.01
C GLU A 268 16.16 -13.89 20.49
N PHE A 269 16.29 -15.09 19.92
CA PHE A 269 16.07 -15.27 18.49
C PHE A 269 14.66 -14.88 18.03
N TYR A 270 13.62 -15.26 18.77
CA TYR A 270 12.25 -14.83 18.47
C TYR A 270 12.08 -13.31 18.53
N LYS A 271 12.74 -12.63 19.49
CA LYS A 271 12.76 -11.16 19.55
C LYS A 271 13.36 -10.57 18.28
N HIS A 272 14.44 -11.15 17.75
CA HIS A 272 15.05 -10.69 16.51
C HIS A 272 14.19 -10.94 15.27
N ILE A 273 13.49 -12.09 15.20
CA ILE A 273 12.53 -12.39 14.13
C ILE A 273 11.42 -11.33 14.09
N VAL A 274 10.73 -11.10 15.21
CA VAL A 274 9.59 -10.16 15.21
C VAL A 274 10.03 -8.71 14.98
N ARG A 275 11.25 -8.34 15.39
CA ARG A 275 11.84 -7.03 15.07
C ARG A 275 12.09 -6.87 13.58
N ALA A 276 12.71 -7.87 12.95
CA ALA A 276 12.99 -7.85 11.51
C ALA A 276 11.69 -7.71 10.69
N TYR A 277 10.63 -8.39 11.12
CA TYR A 277 9.33 -8.41 10.47
C TYR A 277 8.43 -7.22 10.78
N SER A 278 8.87 -6.30 11.64
CA SER A 278 8.03 -5.24 12.19
C SER A 278 7.45 -4.31 11.12
N GLN A 279 8.22 -3.98 10.09
CA GLN A 279 7.78 -3.14 8.97
C GLN A 279 6.63 -3.78 8.19
N GLU A 280 6.88 -4.97 7.66
CA GLU A 280 5.93 -5.71 6.82
C GLU A 280 4.64 -6.08 7.57
N LEU A 281 4.77 -6.55 8.81
CA LEU A 281 3.61 -6.94 9.60
C LEU A 281 2.77 -5.74 10.02
N SER A 282 3.38 -4.59 10.36
CA SER A 282 2.57 -3.41 10.66
C SER A 282 1.88 -2.87 9.41
N ALA A 283 2.53 -2.96 8.24
CA ALA A 283 1.92 -2.57 6.97
C ALA A 283 0.71 -3.45 6.63
N ASP A 284 0.81 -4.76 6.86
CA ASP A 284 -0.35 -5.66 6.77
C ASP A 284 -1.47 -5.29 7.75
N ILE A 285 -1.13 -4.95 9.00
CA ILE A 285 -2.13 -4.50 9.99
C ILE A 285 -2.78 -3.18 9.57
N ALA A 286 -2.04 -2.23 9.03
CA ALA A 286 -2.59 -1.00 8.49
C ALA A 286 -3.55 -1.29 7.32
N GLY A 287 -3.25 -2.30 6.50
CA GLY A 287 -4.16 -2.83 5.49
C GLY A 287 -5.46 -3.35 6.10
N VAL A 288 -5.39 -4.18 7.15
CA VAL A 288 -6.56 -4.67 7.89
C VAL A 288 -7.40 -3.52 8.46
N LEU A 289 -6.76 -2.51 9.07
CA LEU A 289 -7.45 -1.37 9.66
C LEU A 289 -8.06 -0.43 8.61
N ASN A 290 -7.55 -0.45 7.37
CA ASN A 290 -8.07 0.37 6.29
C ASN A 290 -9.12 -0.33 5.44
N LEU A 291 -9.06 -1.64 5.27
CA LEU A 291 -9.83 -2.38 4.26
C LEU A 291 -10.51 -3.66 4.81
N GLY A 292 -10.38 -3.91 6.11
CA GLY A 292 -11.11 -4.95 6.82
C GLY A 292 -10.80 -6.38 6.36
N PRO A 293 -11.79 -7.29 6.43
CA PRO A 293 -11.63 -8.69 6.03
C PRO A 293 -11.18 -8.88 4.58
N MET A 294 -11.55 -7.98 3.67
CA MET A 294 -11.18 -8.07 2.26
C MET A 294 -9.70 -7.77 2.00
N PHE A 295 -9.03 -7.01 2.87
CA PHE A 295 -7.57 -6.93 2.84
C PHE A 295 -6.93 -8.31 3.04
N VAL A 296 -7.36 -9.01 4.09
CA VAL A 296 -6.82 -10.34 4.44
C VAL A 296 -7.01 -11.33 3.30
N ASN A 297 -8.20 -11.35 2.70
CA ASN A 297 -8.48 -12.19 1.54
C ASN A 297 -7.61 -11.80 0.34
N GLY A 298 -7.51 -10.50 0.04
CA GLY A 298 -6.69 -9.99 -1.05
C GLY A 298 -5.21 -10.32 -0.89
N LEU A 299 -4.67 -10.24 0.33
CA LEU A 299 -3.30 -10.62 0.66
C LEU A 299 -3.04 -12.11 0.35
N ILE A 300 -3.93 -13.00 0.81
CA ILE A 300 -3.83 -14.45 0.53
C ILE A 300 -3.88 -14.72 -0.98
N VAL A 301 -4.86 -14.14 -1.68
CA VAL A 301 -5.04 -14.33 -3.14
C VAL A 301 -3.85 -13.77 -3.92
N TYR A 302 -3.32 -12.60 -3.53
CA TYR A 302 -2.20 -11.96 -4.19
C TYR A 302 -0.90 -12.77 -4.04
N LEU A 303 -0.55 -13.16 -2.80
CA LEU A 303 0.67 -13.91 -2.52
C LEU A 303 0.66 -15.29 -3.19
N ALA A 304 -0.46 -16.02 -3.10
CA ALA A 304 -0.61 -17.30 -3.80
C ALA A 304 -0.60 -17.12 -5.32
N GLY A 305 -1.32 -16.12 -5.86
CA GLY A 305 -1.47 -15.89 -7.29
C GLY A 305 -0.17 -15.59 -8.03
N ARG A 306 0.82 -14.99 -7.34
CA ARG A 306 2.15 -14.69 -7.90
C ARG A 306 3.09 -15.88 -7.97
N ARG A 307 2.80 -16.96 -7.25
CA ARG A 307 3.64 -18.14 -7.21
C ARG A 307 3.28 -19.14 -8.30
N ARG A 308 4.27 -19.94 -8.70
CA ARG A 308 4.09 -20.95 -9.76
C ARG A 308 3.22 -22.12 -9.29
N ASP A 309 3.43 -22.55 -8.05
CA ASP A 309 2.67 -23.61 -7.36
C ASP A 309 1.31 -23.15 -6.83
N GLN A 310 1.03 -21.83 -6.88
CA GLN A 310 -0.22 -21.21 -6.43
C GLN A 310 -0.49 -21.43 -4.93
N GLN A 311 0.59 -21.57 -4.14
CA GLN A 311 0.51 -21.81 -2.70
C GLN A 311 1.28 -20.75 -1.92
N LEU A 312 0.84 -20.49 -0.69
CA LEU A 312 1.55 -19.59 0.21
C LEU A 312 2.88 -20.20 0.69
N SER A 313 3.90 -19.35 0.78
CA SER A 313 5.20 -19.70 1.33
C SER A 313 5.18 -19.94 2.83
N HIS A 314 5.80 -21.03 3.27
CA HIS A 314 6.23 -21.22 4.66
C HIS A 314 7.72 -20.87 4.86
N THR A 315 8.39 -20.35 3.82
CA THR A 315 9.81 -20.01 3.86
C THR A 315 10.01 -18.50 3.95
N SER A 316 10.91 -18.06 4.83
CA SER A 316 11.43 -16.69 4.85
C SER A 316 12.83 -16.68 4.25
N PRO A 317 13.09 -15.88 3.19
CA PRO A 317 14.43 -15.76 2.65
C PRO A 317 15.38 -15.10 3.67
N LEU A 318 16.66 -15.42 3.59
CA LEU A 318 17.74 -14.68 4.25
C LEU A 318 18.36 -13.71 3.24
N VAL A 319 18.80 -12.54 3.71
CA VAL A 319 19.52 -11.55 2.87
C VAL A 319 21.02 -11.84 2.82
N GLU A 320 21.77 -11.02 2.07
CA GLU A 320 23.24 -11.09 1.99
C GLU A 320 23.87 -11.29 3.37
N LYS A 321 24.88 -12.17 3.43
CA LYS A 321 25.52 -12.63 4.69
C LYS A 321 24.58 -13.45 5.59
N GLN A 322 23.55 -14.08 5.01
CA GLN A 322 22.67 -15.05 5.68
C GLN A 322 21.87 -14.45 6.85
N ARG A 323 21.51 -13.17 6.77
CA ARG A 323 20.78 -12.48 7.84
C ARG A 323 19.28 -12.57 7.68
N LEU A 324 18.54 -12.38 8.77
CA LEU A 324 17.09 -12.24 8.71
C LEU A 324 16.68 -11.15 7.70
N ASN A 325 15.79 -11.51 6.80
CA ASN A 325 15.13 -10.57 5.90
C ASN A 325 13.96 -9.89 6.63
N ALA A 326 13.60 -8.69 6.19
CA ALA A 326 12.41 -7.99 6.64
C ALA A 326 11.11 -8.70 6.23
N TYR A 327 11.13 -9.46 5.11
CA TYR A 327 9.95 -10.17 4.60
C TYR A 327 9.62 -11.44 5.40
N PRO A 328 8.49 -11.48 6.14
CA PRO A 328 7.99 -12.69 6.76
C PRO A 328 7.46 -13.65 5.70
N SER A 329 7.41 -14.94 6.01
CA SER A 329 6.72 -15.92 5.16
C SER A 329 5.25 -15.53 4.95
N ASP A 330 4.72 -15.81 3.77
CA ASP A 330 3.32 -15.53 3.41
C ASP A 330 2.30 -16.06 4.43
N ILE A 331 2.53 -17.27 4.97
CA ILE A 331 1.64 -17.88 5.97
C ILE A 331 1.61 -17.05 7.25
N LEU A 332 2.75 -16.56 7.74
CA LEU A 332 2.81 -15.74 8.94
C LEU A 332 2.07 -14.41 8.75
N ARG A 333 2.27 -13.76 7.60
CA ARG A 333 1.54 -12.53 7.23
C ARG A 333 0.02 -12.76 7.27
N ALA A 334 -0.46 -13.82 6.64
CA ALA A 334 -1.88 -14.19 6.63
C ALA A 334 -2.42 -14.52 8.04
N LEU A 335 -1.69 -15.29 8.85
CA LEU A 335 -2.10 -15.64 10.22
C LEU A 335 -2.25 -14.40 11.11
N VAL A 336 -1.28 -13.48 11.07
CA VAL A 336 -1.32 -12.23 11.84
C VAL A 336 -2.48 -11.35 11.37
N ALA A 337 -2.68 -11.22 10.06
CA ALA A 337 -3.78 -10.44 9.50
C ALA A 337 -5.18 -11.02 9.83
N ILE A 338 -5.33 -12.35 9.85
CA ILE A 338 -6.56 -13.02 10.30
C ILE A 338 -6.80 -12.76 11.79
N GLU A 339 -5.76 -12.89 12.62
CA GLU A 339 -5.89 -12.68 14.06
C GLU A 339 -6.25 -11.23 14.41
N ALA A 340 -5.75 -10.27 13.65
CA ALA A 340 -6.10 -8.86 13.79
C ALA A 340 -7.61 -8.59 13.70
N LEU A 341 -8.36 -9.37 12.91
CA LEU A 341 -9.82 -9.22 12.79
C LEU A 341 -10.55 -9.49 14.13
N ARG A 342 -9.97 -10.28 15.03
CA ARG A 342 -10.52 -10.52 16.38
C ARG A 342 -10.63 -9.23 17.19
N HIS A 343 -9.83 -8.23 16.83
CA HIS A 343 -9.76 -6.94 17.48
C HIS A 343 -10.56 -5.86 16.75
N LEU A 344 -11.41 -6.14 15.75
CA LEU A 344 -12.18 -5.09 15.05
C LEU A 344 -13.63 -4.92 15.55
N ASP A 345 -14.05 -5.69 16.56
CA ASP A 345 -15.41 -5.68 17.12
C ASP A 345 -16.54 -5.79 16.05
N LEU A 346 -16.26 -6.48 14.94
CA LEU A 346 -17.23 -6.69 13.86
C LEU A 346 -18.27 -7.72 14.27
N LYS A 347 -19.53 -7.49 13.92
CA LYS A 347 -20.64 -8.39 14.24
C LYS A 347 -20.42 -9.80 13.70
N ASN A 348 -19.85 -9.90 12.50
CA ASN A 348 -19.50 -11.17 11.85
C ASN A 348 -18.00 -11.49 11.92
N GLY A 349 -17.23 -10.86 12.82
CA GLY A 349 -15.78 -10.99 12.89
C GLY A 349 -15.30 -12.44 13.01
N GLU A 350 -15.93 -13.23 13.88
CA GLU A 350 -15.57 -14.64 14.06
C GLU A 350 -15.90 -15.49 12.81
N LYS A 351 -17.01 -15.20 12.14
CA LYS A 351 -17.36 -15.87 10.88
C LYS A 351 -16.32 -15.55 9.79
N TRP A 352 -15.89 -14.29 9.68
CA TRP A 352 -14.83 -13.89 8.77
C TRP A 352 -13.51 -14.59 9.07
N ARG A 353 -13.09 -14.64 10.34
CA ARG A 353 -11.87 -15.37 10.75
C ARG A 353 -11.91 -16.83 10.35
N ASN A 354 -13.03 -17.52 10.58
CA ASN A 354 -13.18 -18.92 10.22
C ASN A 354 -13.13 -19.14 8.70
N LEU A 355 -13.79 -18.29 7.91
CA LEU A 355 -13.73 -18.34 6.44
C LEU A 355 -12.32 -18.10 5.91
N LEU A 356 -11.64 -17.08 6.42
CA LEU A 356 -10.29 -16.70 5.99
C LEU A 356 -9.23 -17.71 6.45
N HIS A 357 -9.41 -18.32 7.62
CA HIS A 357 -8.59 -19.44 8.06
C HIS A 357 -8.78 -20.66 7.14
N GLY A 358 -10.02 -20.99 6.77
CA GLY A 358 -10.30 -22.01 5.76
C GLY A 358 -9.61 -21.70 4.42
N ARG A 359 -9.71 -20.46 3.94
CA ARG A 359 -9.01 -19.96 2.74
C ARG A 359 -7.50 -20.13 2.84
N LEU A 360 -6.91 -19.74 3.97
CA LEU A 360 -5.47 -19.91 4.25
C LEU A 360 -5.07 -21.38 4.14
N LEU A 361 -5.81 -22.31 4.77
CA LEU A 361 -5.52 -23.74 4.67
C LEU A 361 -5.60 -24.23 3.23
N THR A 362 -6.62 -23.83 2.45
CA THR A 362 -6.70 -24.16 1.02
C THR A 362 -5.48 -23.64 0.26
N ALA A 363 -5.07 -22.40 0.52
CA ALA A 363 -3.88 -21.79 -0.08
C ALA A 363 -2.55 -22.43 0.36
N CYS A 364 -2.57 -23.28 1.38
CA CYS A 364 -1.43 -24.11 1.81
C CYS A 364 -1.55 -25.58 1.37
N GLY A 365 -2.50 -25.92 0.48
CA GLY A 365 -2.71 -27.30 0.04
C GLY A 365 -3.53 -28.17 1.02
N GLY A 366 -4.34 -27.54 1.87
CA GLY A 366 -5.29 -28.19 2.79
C GLY A 366 -4.86 -28.22 4.26
N LYS A 367 -3.58 -27.96 4.55
CA LYS A 367 -3.06 -27.85 5.93
C LYS A 367 -1.88 -26.88 5.99
N LEU A 368 -1.58 -26.36 7.18
CA LEU A 368 -0.32 -25.63 7.40
C LEU A 368 0.88 -26.58 7.25
N ALA A 369 2.01 -26.03 6.81
CA ALA A 369 3.29 -26.74 6.86
C ALA A 369 3.63 -27.10 8.32
N ASP A 370 4.36 -28.20 8.53
CA ASP A 370 4.74 -28.62 9.89
C ASP A 370 5.81 -27.68 10.50
N HIS A 371 6.57 -26.98 9.63
CA HIS A 371 7.61 -26.04 10.01
C HIS A 371 7.63 -24.78 9.12
N PHE A 372 8.06 -23.67 9.71
CA PHE A 372 8.57 -22.48 9.04
C PHE A 372 10.06 -22.61 8.82
N SER A 373 10.53 -22.18 7.65
CA SER A 373 11.90 -22.44 7.19
C SER A 373 12.63 -21.15 6.84
N PHE A 374 13.87 -21.01 7.31
CA PHE A 374 14.75 -19.91 6.93
C PHE A 374 15.75 -20.38 5.89
N VAL A 375 15.72 -19.75 4.72
CA VAL A 375 16.39 -20.24 3.53
C VAL A 375 17.46 -19.24 3.08
N GLY A 376 18.70 -19.72 3.04
CA GLY A 376 19.85 -18.96 2.56
C GLY A 376 19.95 -18.89 1.04
N GLU A 377 21.03 -18.27 0.56
CA GLU A 377 21.43 -18.34 -0.85
C GLU A 377 21.38 -19.79 -1.39
N GLN A 378 20.98 -19.92 -2.66
CA GLN A 378 20.84 -21.21 -3.37
C GLN A 378 19.81 -22.18 -2.78
N GLY A 379 18.91 -21.74 -1.88
CA GLY A 379 17.85 -22.58 -1.35
C GLY A 379 18.28 -23.44 -0.15
N ILE A 380 19.45 -23.17 0.45
CA ILE A 380 19.96 -23.96 1.56
C ILE A 380 19.22 -23.60 2.85
N PHE A 381 18.50 -24.58 3.41
CA PHE A 381 17.85 -24.44 4.72
C PHE A 381 18.87 -24.27 5.84
N LYS A 382 18.64 -23.26 6.70
CA LYS A 382 19.48 -22.98 7.87
C LYS A 382 18.80 -23.38 9.17
N ILE A 383 17.54 -22.96 9.33
CA ILE A 383 16.75 -23.15 10.54
C ILE A 383 15.33 -23.53 10.18
N THR A 384 14.75 -24.41 10.99
CA THR A 384 13.31 -24.65 11.00
C THR A 384 12.71 -24.38 12.38
N ILE A 385 11.51 -23.82 12.36
CA ILE A 385 10.71 -23.57 13.56
C ILE A 385 9.39 -24.33 13.39
N PRO A 386 8.97 -25.18 14.35
CA PRO A 386 7.65 -25.80 14.32
C PRO A 386 6.54 -24.77 14.17
N SER A 387 5.58 -25.04 13.29
CA SER A 387 4.50 -24.11 13.03
C SER A 387 3.65 -23.83 14.27
N GLU A 388 3.57 -24.79 15.20
CA GLU A 388 2.92 -24.60 16.50
C GLU A 388 3.52 -23.43 17.31
N ASP A 389 4.84 -23.24 17.28
CA ASP A 389 5.50 -22.15 18.01
C ASP A 389 5.15 -20.80 17.41
N ILE A 390 5.16 -20.71 16.07
CA ILE A 390 4.81 -19.49 15.35
C ILE A 390 3.33 -19.16 15.54
N VAL A 391 2.44 -20.14 15.40
CA VAL A 391 1.00 -19.97 15.65
C VAL A 391 0.74 -19.52 17.09
N ALA A 392 1.48 -20.03 18.07
CA ALA A 392 1.36 -19.61 19.47
C ALA A 392 1.83 -18.15 19.72
N LEU A 393 2.67 -17.59 18.84
CA LEU A 393 3.11 -16.19 18.89
C LEU A 393 2.15 -15.23 18.18
N VAL A 394 1.38 -15.69 17.19
CA VAL A 394 0.50 -14.85 16.38
C VAL A 394 -0.42 -13.93 17.20
N PRO A 395 -1.14 -14.40 18.25
CA PRO A 395 -1.96 -13.51 19.06
C PRO A 395 -1.18 -12.42 19.78
N THR A 396 0.06 -12.72 20.20
CA THR A 396 0.95 -11.75 20.86
C THR A 396 1.43 -10.69 19.88
N ILE A 397 1.80 -11.10 18.66
CA ILE A 397 2.24 -10.20 17.59
C ILE A 397 1.09 -9.27 17.17
N ALA A 398 -0.09 -9.84 16.87
CA ALA A 398 -1.25 -9.07 16.45
C ALA A 398 -1.70 -8.06 17.52
N ASP A 399 -1.77 -8.49 18.79
CA ASP A 399 -2.12 -7.61 19.91
C ASP A 399 -1.10 -6.47 20.06
N ALA A 400 0.19 -6.77 20.01
CA ALA A 400 1.24 -5.76 20.12
C ALA A 400 1.19 -4.75 18.97
N LEU A 401 0.93 -5.18 17.72
CA LEU A 401 0.80 -4.27 16.57
C LEU A 401 -0.41 -3.34 16.69
N LEU A 402 -1.53 -3.84 17.22
CA LEU A 402 -2.79 -3.11 17.27
C LEU A 402 -2.93 -2.21 18.51
N ASN A 403 -2.44 -2.67 19.65
CA ASN A 403 -2.80 -2.12 20.97
C ASN A 403 -1.63 -1.48 21.73
N SER A 404 -0.38 -1.65 21.29
CA SER A 404 0.75 -0.94 21.89
C SER A 404 0.59 0.57 21.72
N LYS A 405 0.73 1.32 22.82
CA LYS A 405 0.76 2.78 22.78
C LYS A 405 2.14 3.24 22.34
N LEU A 406 2.19 4.07 21.31
CA LEU A 406 3.44 4.56 20.73
C LEU A 406 3.55 6.07 20.91
N PRO A 407 4.68 6.60 21.44
CA PRO A 407 4.92 8.03 21.52
C PRO A 407 4.70 8.77 20.20
N CYS A 408 5.18 8.23 19.07
CA CYS A 408 4.99 8.83 17.74
C CYS A 408 3.52 8.92 17.29
N LEU A 409 2.60 8.21 17.96
CA LEU A 409 1.15 8.24 17.75
C LEU A 409 0.39 9.09 18.79
N ALA A 410 1.10 9.95 19.53
CA ALA A 410 0.58 10.69 20.68
C ALA A 410 0.09 9.76 21.80
N ASP A 411 0.90 8.77 22.14
CA ASP A 411 0.64 7.75 23.16
C ASP A 411 -0.66 6.97 22.92
N ARG A 412 -1.03 6.82 21.64
CA ARG A 412 -2.15 5.99 21.18
C ARG A 412 -1.64 4.73 20.49
N SER A 413 -2.51 3.76 20.35
CA SER A 413 -2.23 2.58 19.53
C SER A 413 -2.65 2.78 18.08
N LEU A 414 -2.13 1.95 17.19
CA LEU A 414 -2.45 2.02 15.77
C LEU A 414 -3.95 1.88 15.52
N ARG A 415 -4.63 0.98 16.25
CA ARG A 415 -6.09 0.78 16.17
C ARG A 415 -6.92 2.01 16.59
N GLU A 416 -6.40 2.86 17.50
CA GLU A 416 -7.10 4.09 17.91
C GLU A 416 -6.95 5.22 16.90
N VAL A 417 -5.96 5.13 16.02
CA VAL A 417 -5.71 6.11 14.96
C VAL A 417 -6.39 5.68 13.67
N LEU A 418 -6.25 4.41 13.31
CA LEU A 418 -6.82 3.79 12.12
C LEU A 418 -7.70 2.63 12.55
N THR A 419 -8.94 2.57 12.05
CA THR A 419 -9.81 1.44 12.34
C THR A 419 -10.78 1.13 11.20
N TRP A 420 -11.23 -0.12 11.20
CA TRP A 420 -12.30 -0.63 10.36
C TRP A 420 -13.45 -1.06 11.27
N SER A 421 -14.61 -0.46 11.06
CA SER A 421 -15.78 -0.58 11.91
C SER A 421 -16.89 -1.43 11.27
N GLU A 422 -17.91 -1.76 12.06
CA GLU A 422 -19.12 -2.43 11.55
C GLU A 422 -19.86 -1.59 10.49
N LEU A 423 -19.77 -0.26 10.56
CA LEU A 423 -20.34 0.62 9.54
C LEU A 423 -19.63 0.41 8.21
N ASP A 424 -18.30 0.35 8.22
CA ASP A 424 -17.49 0.14 7.02
C ASP A 424 -17.80 -1.22 6.38
N GLU A 425 -17.90 -2.26 7.20
CA GLU A 425 -18.28 -3.61 6.75
C GLU A 425 -19.69 -3.63 6.14
N THR A 426 -20.65 -2.93 6.75
CA THR A 426 -22.03 -2.81 6.23
C THR A 426 -22.07 -2.09 4.89
N LEU A 427 -21.26 -1.03 4.73
CA LEU A 427 -21.13 -0.31 3.46
C LEU A 427 -20.53 -1.21 2.38
N VAL A 428 -19.45 -1.93 2.70
CA VAL A 428 -18.80 -2.88 1.79
C VAL A 428 -19.76 -3.97 1.34
N GLU A 429 -20.51 -4.57 2.26
CA GLU A 429 -21.52 -5.57 1.94
C GLU A 429 -22.58 -4.97 0.99
N THR A 430 -23.14 -3.81 1.31
CA THR A 430 -24.14 -3.11 0.49
C THR A 430 -23.63 -2.82 -0.91
N ILE A 431 -22.43 -2.26 -1.03
CA ILE A 431 -21.80 -1.91 -2.31
C ILE A 431 -21.53 -3.19 -3.13
N SER A 432 -21.07 -4.27 -2.50
CA SER A 432 -20.72 -5.52 -3.20
C SER A 432 -21.92 -6.13 -3.94
N HIS A 433 -23.14 -6.00 -3.39
CA HIS A 433 -24.38 -6.46 -4.03
C HIS A 433 -24.80 -5.59 -5.21
N ARG A 434 -24.40 -4.32 -5.23
CA ARG A 434 -24.83 -3.34 -6.24
C ARG A 434 -23.82 -3.16 -7.37
N LEU A 435 -22.51 -3.36 -7.13
CA LEU A 435 -21.45 -3.11 -8.12
C LEU A 435 -21.62 -3.88 -9.44
N SER A 436 -22.26 -5.05 -9.41
CA SER A 436 -22.54 -5.85 -10.61
C SER A 436 -23.83 -5.46 -11.35
N LYS A 437 -24.57 -4.45 -10.88
CA LYS A 437 -25.82 -3.99 -11.48
C LYS A 437 -25.57 -2.93 -12.56
N PRO A 438 -26.35 -2.94 -13.66
CA PRO A 438 -26.15 -2.00 -14.78
C PRO A 438 -26.51 -0.55 -14.43
N ASP A 439 -27.38 -0.35 -13.45
CA ASP A 439 -27.90 0.94 -12.96
C ASP A 439 -27.19 1.41 -11.68
N TYR A 440 -26.06 0.80 -11.33
CA TYR A 440 -25.29 1.20 -10.15
C TYR A 440 -24.86 2.67 -10.22
N GLN A 441 -25.18 3.42 -9.17
CA GLN A 441 -24.74 4.79 -8.93
C GLN A 441 -24.23 4.90 -7.49
N ILE A 442 -23.09 5.55 -7.31
CA ILE A 442 -22.47 5.73 -5.99
C ILE A 442 -23.18 6.80 -5.15
N ASP A 443 -23.78 7.80 -5.81
CA ASP A 443 -24.40 8.96 -5.16
C ASP A 443 -25.61 8.61 -4.27
N ASP A 444 -26.17 7.42 -4.43
CA ASP A 444 -27.26 6.92 -3.59
C ASP A 444 -26.77 6.47 -2.19
N LEU A 445 -25.46 6.48 -1.95
CA LEU A 445 -24.84 6.00 -0.71
C LEU A 445 -24.11 7.15 -0.01
N ASN A 446 -24.42 7.34 1.27
CA ASN A 446 -23.71 8.27 2.15
C ASN A 446 -22.49 7.59 2.77
N ASP A 447 -21.51 8.39 3.18
CA ASP A 447 -20.32 7.94 3.94
C ASP A 447 -19.45 6.88 3.23
N VAL A 448 -19.52 6.83 1.90
CA VAL A 448 -18.66 5.95 1.10
C VAL A 448 -17.30 6.60 0.85
N GLU A 449 -16.25 5.84 1.09
CA GLU A 449 -14.86 6.19 0.83
C GLU A 449 -14.28 5.29 -0.29
N ALA A 450 -13.17 5.70 -0.89
CA ALA A 450 -12.48 4.92 -1.93
C ALA A 450 -12.13 3.49 -1.46
N ARG A 451 -11.65 3.33 -0.22
CA ARG A 451 -11.36 2.02 0.39
C ARG A 451 -12.58 1.08 0.39
N HIS A 452 -13.79 1.60 0.60
CA HIS A 452 -15.02 0.79 0.60
C HIS A 452 -15.31 0.24 -0.79
N ILE A 453 -15.09 1.03 -1.85
CA ILE A 453 -15.25 0.58 -3.24
C ILE A 453 -14.29 -0.56 -3.56
N CYS A 454 -13.02 -0.44 -3.16
CA CYS A 454 -12.01 -1.47 -3.40
C CYS A 454 -12.32 -2.77 -2.66
N ALA A 455 -12.62 -2.70 -1.36
CA ALA A 455 -13.01 -3.87 -0.57
C ALA A 455 -14.28 -4.53 -1.13
N ALA A 456 -15.29 -3.73 -1.48
CA ALA A 456 -16.54 -4.22 -2.06
C ALA A 456 -16.34 -4.83 -3.45
N ALA A 457 -15.40 -4.33 -4.26
CA ALA A 457 -15.08 -4.92 -5.55
C ALA A 457 -14.56 -6.35 -5.41
N LEU A 458 -13.65 -6.60 -4.46
CA LEU A 458 -13.19 -7.97 -4.18
C LEU A 458 -14.31 -8.86 -3.67
N GLN A 459 -15.10 -8.39 -2.70
CA GLN A 459 -16.22 -9.16 -2.17
C GLN A 459 -17.28 -9.45 -3.25
N ALA A 460 -17.51 -8.52 -4.18
CA ALA A 460 -18.42 -8.72 -5.30
C ALA A 460 -17.92 -9.81 -6.25
N ILE A 461 -16.60 -9.88 -6.52
CA ILE A 461 -16.01 -10.97 -7.30
C ILE A 461 -16.17 -12.31 -6.59
N GLU A 462 -15.84 -12.39 -5.30
CA GLU A 462 -16.01 -13.60 -4.48
C GLU A 462 -17.43 -14.17 -4.56
N ARG A 463 -18.45 -13.30 -4.68
CA ARG A 463 -19.86 -13.73 -4.81
C ARG A 463 -20.25 -14.25 -6.19
N ILE A 464 -19.49 -13.92 -7.25
CA ILE A 464 -19.85 -14.26 -8.64
C ILE A 464 -18.93 -15.29 -9.29
N VAL A 465 -17.76 -15.57 -8.71
CA VAL A 465 -16.89 -16.65 -9.20
C VAL A 465 -17.64 -17.99 -9.18
N GLY A 466 -17.33 -18.87 -10.12
CA GLY A 466 -18.05 -20.12 -10.35
C GLY A 466 -19.42 -19.97 -11.05
N THR A 467 -19.94 -18.76 -11.24
CA THR A 467 -21.20 -18.56 -11.99
C THR A 467 -20.98 -18.51 -13.51
N ASN A 468 -21.96 -18.92 -14.29
CA ASN A 468 -21.93 -18.83 -15.76
C ASN A 468 -21.83 -17.37 -16.30
N ARG A 469 -22.08 -16.37 -15.45
CA ARG A 469 -22.00 -14.94 -15.79
C ARG A 469 -20.77 -14.25 -15.24
N ALA A 470 -19.87 -14.96 -14.54
CA ALA A 470 -18.74 -14.40 -13.79
C ALA A 470 -17.94 -13.37 -14.62
N LYS A 471 -17.52 -13.72 -15.84
CA LYS A 471 -16.73 -12.84 -16.71
C LYS A 471 -17.44 -11.51 -17.04
N SER A 472 -18.72 -11.58 -17.38
CA SER A 472 -19.52 -10.39 -17.72
C SER A 472 -19.77 -9.49 -16.51
N LEU A 473 -20.02 -10.09 -15.35
CA LEU A 473 -20.26 -9.37 -14.10
C LEU A 473 -18.96 -8.77 -13.56
N ALA A 474 -17.83 -9.49 -13.65
CA ALA A 474 -16.52 -9.00 -13.25
C ALA A 474 -16.07 -7.77 -14.05
N THR A 475 -16.30 -7.79 -15.37
CA THR A 475 -16.04 -6.63 -16.24
C THR A 475 -16.86 -5.41 -15.79
N ARG A 476 -18.12 -5.63 -15.40
CA ARG A 476 -18.99 -4.57 -14.92
C ARG A 476 -18.58 -4.05 -13.54
N ILE A 477 -18.27 -4.94 -12.59
CA ILE A 477 -17.76 -4.59 -11.26
C ILE A 477 -16.51 -3.71 -11.40
N HIS A 478 -15.57 -4.11 -12.26
CA HIS A 478 -14.36 -3.34 -12.54
C HIS A 478 -14.69 -1.94 -13.08
N LYS A 479 -15.51 -1.85 -14.13
CA LYS A 479 -15.92 -0.57 -14.74
C LYS A 479 -16.63 0.35 -13.74
N ASN A 480 -17.60 -0.17 -13.01
CA ASN A 480 -18.39 0.58 -12.04
C ASN A 480 -17.54 1.05 -10.85
N GLY A 481 -16.62 0.21 -10.38
CA GLY A 481 -15.68 0.56 -9.32
C GLY A 481 -14.71 1.66 -9.77
N LEU A 482 -14.09 1.55 -10.95
CA LEU A 482 -13.22 2.59 -11.50
C LEU A 482 -13.96 3.92 -11.70
N ALA A 483 -15.21 3.87 -12.20
CA ALA A 483 -16.02 5.08 -12.35
C ALA A 483 -16.29 5.76 -10.99
N SER A 484 -16.61 4.98 -9.95
CA SER A 484 -16.82 5.51 -8.60
C SER A 484 -15.55 6.16 -8.04
N LEU A 485 -14.42 5.46 -8.12
CA LEU A 485 -13.14 5.99 -7.64
C LEU A 485 -12.70 7.25 -8.40
N LYS A 486 -12.88 7.26 -9.72
CA LYS A 486 -12.63 8.45 -10.54
C LYS A 486 -13.52 9.61 -10.12
N SER A 487 -14.79 9.37 -9.78
CA SER A 487 -15.67 10.43 -9.29
C SER A 487 -15.14 11.07 -8.00
N PHE A 488 -14.64 10.27 -7.05
CA PHE A 488 -13.99 10.78 -5.83
C PHE A 488 -12.75 11.61 -6.12
N TYR A 489 -11.96 11.25 -7.14
CA TYR A 489 -10.85 12.08 -7.59
C TYR A 489 -11.34 13.43 -8.14
N LEU A 490 -12.40 13.44 -8.94
CA LEU A 490 -12.93 14.67 -9.54
C LEU A 490 -13.62 15.59 -8.54
N GLU A 491 -14.10 15.06 -7.41
CA GLU A 491 -14.61 15.83 -6.28
C GLU A 491 -13.51 16.44 -5.39
N GLN A 492 -12.24 16.11 -5.62
CA GLN A 492 -11.11 16.70 -4.89
C GLN A 492 -11.11 18.23 -5.02
N CYS A 493 -10.82 18.91 -3.92
CA CYS A 493 -10.66 20.36 -3.96
C CYS A 493 -9.43 20.74 -4.78
N ILE A 494 -9.60 21.54 -5.84
CA ILE A 494 -8.50 21.99 -6.71
C ILE A 494 -7.42 22.76 -5.94
N LEU A 495 -7.78 23.43 -4.83
CA LEU A 495 -6.84 24.24 -4.04
C LEU A 495 -6.02 23.41 -3.04
N CYS A 496 -6.64 22.41 -2.39
CA CYS A 496 -5.96 21.60 -1.39
C CYS A 496 -5.67 20.16 -1.83
N ALA A 497 -6.11 19.71 -3.01
CA ALA A 497 -5.98 18.35 -3.52
C ALA A 497 -6.51 17.22 -2.60
N ILE A 498 -7.06 17.55 -1.43
CA ILE A 498 -7.57 16.58 -0.48
C ILE A 498 -8.86 16.00 -1.07
N THR A 499 -8.86 14.68 -1.34
CA THR A 499 -10.11 13.92 -1.47
C THR A 499 -10.94 14.23 -0.26
N THR A 500 -12.18 14.69 -0.46
CA THR A 500 -13.11 14.87 0.66
C THR A 500 -13.18 13.56 1.43
N TYR A 501 -12.47 13.53 2.55
CA TYR A 501 -12.22 12.35 3.35
C TYR A 501 -13.52 11.70 3.85
N SER A 502 -14.59 12.46 3.82
CA SER A 502 -15.95 11.98 3.69
C SER A 502 -16.81 13.18 3.27
N LYS A 503 -17.99 12.95 2.68
CA LYS A 503 -19.05 13.98 2.62
C LYS A 503 -19.43 14.48 4.05
N THR A 504 -19.02 13.78 5.12
CA THR A 504 -19.37 14.08 6.53
C THR A 504 -18.37 14.92 7.33
N LYS A 505 -17.10 15.10 6.90
CA LYS A 505 -16.16 16.01 7.60
C LYS A 505 -16.04 17.40 6.99
N ARG A 506 -16.61 17.64 5.81
CA ARG A 506 -17.05 18.98 5.44
C ARG A 506 -18.52 19.03 5.79
N GLY A 507 -18.86 19.54 6.97
CA GLY A 507 -20.20 20.09 7.09
C GLY A 507 -20.39 21.07 5.94
N ASN A 508 -21.63 21.28 5.47
CA ASN A 508 -21.95 22.38 4.55
C ASN A 508 -21.33 23.73 4.99
N ASN A 509 -20.87 23.85 6.23
CA ASN A 509 -20.26 25.03 6.83
C ASN A 509 -18.73 25.19 6.65
N ASP A 510 -17.95 24.19 6.21
CA ASP A 510 -16.47 24.32 6.22
C ASP A 510 -15.90 25.11 5.03
N LEU A 511 -16.65 25.26 3.94
CA LEU A 511 -16.37 26.26 2.90
C LEU A 511 -17.04 27.61 3.17
N HIS A 512 -17.94 27.69 4.16
CA HIS A 512 -18.54 28.96 4.59
C HIS A 512 -17.70 29.71 5.63
N LEU A 513 -16.63 29.11 6.16
CA LEU A 513 -15.71 29.81 7.08
C LEU A 513 -14.75 30.77 6.38
N TRP A 514 -14.76 30.84 5.06
CA TRP A 514 -13.99 31.82 4.29
C TRP A 514 -14.97 32.56 3.41
N ASP A 515 -15.41 33.72 3.90
CA ASP A 515 -16.11 34.68 3.05
C ASP A 515 -15.27 34.89 1.78
N ARG A 516 -15.92 34.80 0.61
CA ARG A 516 -15.25 34.84 -0.71
C ARG A 516 -14.31 36.06 -0.87
N PRO A 517 -14.64 37.27 -0.37
CA PRO A 517 -13.73 38.40 -0.29
C PRO A 517 -12.49 38.15 0.58
N ASP A 518 -12.61 37.40 1.66
CA ASP A 518 -11.50 37.14 2.61
C ASP A 518 -10.50 36.12 2.05
N LEU A 519 -11.00 35.10 1.34
CA LEU A 519 -10.15 34.21 0.52
C LEU A 519 -9.42 34.99 -0.58
N LEU A 520 -10.14 35.87 -1.31
CA LEU A 520 -9.57 36.70 -2.36
C LEU A 520 -8.56 37.72 -1.82
N LYS A 521 -8.79 38.28 -0.63
CA LYS A 521 -7.88 39.20 0.05
C LYS A 521 -6.58 38.50 0.45
N ARG A 522 -6.66 37.28 0.98
CA ARG A 522 -5.48 36.49 1.33
C ARG A 522 -4.68 36.05 0.11
N LEU A 523 -5.34 35.66 -0.97
CA LEU A 523 -4.67 35.35 -2.25
C LEU A 523 -3.99 36.58 -2.86
N ARG A 524 -4.61 37.77 -2.75
CA ARG A 524 -3.99 39.04 -3.18
C ARG A 524 -2.79 39.43 -2.32
N ASN A 525 -2.86 39.22 -1.02
CA ASN A 525 -1.77 39.52 -0.09
C ASN A 525 -0.58 38.56 -0.24
N PHE A 526 -0.82 37.33 -0.71
CA PHE A 526 0.25 36.37 -1.02
C PHE A 526 1.10 36.84 -2.21
N ASN A 527 0.46 37.43 -3.23
CA ASN A 527 1.15 38.00 -4.40
C ASN A 527 1.85 39.34 -4.15
N SER A 528 1.63 40.00 -3.00
CA SER A 528 2.32 41.25 -2.63
C SER A 528 3.49 41.04 -1.66
N SER A 529 3.82 39.78 -1.34
CA SER A 529 4.87 39.41 -0.38
C SER A 529 6.11 38.77 -1.03
N HIS A 530 6.18 38.77 -2.36
CA HIS A 530 7.33 38.29 -3.14
C HIS A 530 7.82 39.37 -4.09
#